data_AF-A0A453LV52-F1
#
_entry.id   AF-A0A453LV52-F1
#
_cell.length_a   1.000
_cell.length_b   1.000
_cell.length_c   1.000
_cell.angle_alpha   90.00
_cell.angle_beta   90.00
_cell.angle_gamma   90.00
#
_symmetry.space_group_name_H-M   'P 1'
#
loop_
_entity.id
_entity.type
_entity.pdbx_description
1 polymer ?
#
loop_
_entity_poly.entity_id
_entity_poly.type
_entity_poly.pdbx_seq_one_letter_code
_entity_poly.pdbx_strand_id
1 'polypeptide(L)' 'MVLDSELVERLREVLRESDLTTTTTGALRRRLEEDFGVDLSDKKTFVREQVDLLLSEFADKAEPEDAPA' A
#
# COMPACT_ATOMS: atom_id res chain seq x y z
N MET A 1 15.93 -7.91 -9.68
CA MET A 1 15.09 -8.39 -8.57
C MET A 1 14.76 -7.17 -7.73
N VAL A 2 13.48 -6.91 -7.45
CA VAL A 2 13.06 -5.77 -6.63
C VAL A 2 13.18 -6.16 -5.16
N LEU A 3 13.83 -5.32 -4.36
CA LEU A 3 13.95 -5.55 -2.91
C LEU A 3 12.60 -5.30 -2.23
N ASP A 4 12.37 -6.01 -1.13
CA ASP A 4 11.13 -5.87 -0.37
C ASP A 4 10.98 -4.43 0.18
N SER A 5 12.09 -3.80 0.57
CA SER A 5 12.13 -2.40 1.01
C SER A 5 11.70 -1.42 -0.08
N GLU A 6 12.18 -1.59 -1.32
CA GLU A 6 11.79 -0.74 -2.46
C GLU A 6 10.30 -0.90 -2.78
N LEU A 7 9.80 -2.13 -2.66
CA LEU A 7 8.39 -2.46 -2.85
C LEU A 7 7.52 -1.72 -1.84
N VAL A 8 7.88 -1.76 -0.57
CA VAL A 8 7.17 -1.07 0.53
C VAL A 8 7.22 0.45 0.35
N GLU A 9 8.38 1.00 -0.01
CA GLU A 9 8.55 2.44 -0.19
C GLU A 9 7.64 2.95 -1.32
N ARG A 10 7.60 2.25 -2.46
CA ARG A 10 6.67 2.59 -3.54
C ARG A 10 5.21 2.41 -3.16
N LEU A 11 4.88 1.35 -2.43
CA LEU A 11 3.52 1.11 -1.95
C LEU A 11 3.02 2.28 -1.10
N ARG A 12 3.89 2.80 -0.23
CA ARG A 12 3.60 3.95 0.64
C ARG A 12 3.45 5.25 -0.15
N GLU A 13 4.28 5.49 -1.16
CA GLU A 13 4.14 6.65 -2.05
C GLU A 13 2.83 6.59 -2.83
N VAL A 14 2.52 5.46 -3.46
CA VAL A 14 1.26 5.30 -4.23
C VAL A 14 0.05 5.48 -3.32
N LEU A 15 0.06 4.93 -2.10
CA LEU A 15 -1.00 5.13 -1.12
C LEU A 15 -1.13 6.58 -0.66
N ARG A 16 -0.04 7.34 -0.60
CA ARG A 16 -0.04 8.76 -0.21
C ARG A 16 -0.53 9.67 -1.33
N GLU A 17 -0.23 9.34 -2.57
CA GLU A 17 -0.66 10.09 -3.76
C GLU A 17 -2.09 9.72 -4.20
N SER A 18 -2.50 8.48 -3.93
CA SER A 18 -3.82 7.98 -4.29
C SER A 18 -4.81 8.24 -3.16
N ASP A 19 -6.06 8.47 -3.52
CA ASP A 19 -7.14 8.52 -2.56
C ASP A 19 -7.30 7.13 -1.91
N LEU A 20 -6.87 7.02 -0.65
CA LEU A 20 -6.93 5.79 0.17
C LEU A 20 -8.35 5.21 0.24
N THR A 21 -9.35 6.05 0.01
CA THR A 21 -10.77 5.71 -0.04
C THR A 21 -11.17 4.82 -1.22
N THR A 22 -10.41 4.87 -2.32
CA THR A 22 -10.74 4.14 -3.57
C THR A 22 -9.69 3.11 -3.97
N THR A 23 -8.54 3.14 -3.30
CA THR A 23 -7.40 2.32 -3.68
C THR A 23 -7.59 0.89 -3.18
N THR A 24 -7.65 -0.06 -4.11
CA THR A 24 -7.74 -1.50 -3.80
C THR A 24 -6.38 -2.17 -3.96
N THR A 25 -6.13 -3.25 -3.22
CA THR A 25 -4.90 -4.07 -3.33
C THR A 25 -4.57 -4.46 -4.77
N GLY A 26 -5.59 -4.75 -5.58
CA GLY A 26 -5.44 -5.10 -6.99
C GLY A 26 -4.96 -3.95 -7.87
N ALA A 27 -5.42 -2.72 -7.60
CA ALA A 27 -4.98 -1.52 -8.30
C ALA A 27 -3.54 -1.14 -7.91
N LEU A 28 -3.21 -1.19 -6.61
CA LEU A 28 -1.85 -0.96 -6.10
C LEU A 28 -0.85 -1.93 -6.73
N ARG A 29 -1.17 -3.23 -6.74
CA ARG A 29 -0.29 -4.24 -7.32
C ARG A 29 -0.02 -3.97 -8.80
N ARG A 30 -1.06 -3.71 -9.61
CA ARG A 30 -0.88 -3.43 -11.04
C ARG A 30 0.01 -2.21 -11.27
N ARG A 31 -0.17 -1.17 -10.47
CA ARG A 31 0.64 0.05 -10.56
C ARG A 31 2.10 -0.21 -10.21
N LEU A 32 2.37 -1.00 -9.18
CA LEU A 32 3.72 -1.46 -8.84
C LEU A 32 4.33 -2.32 -9.96
N GLU A 33 3.57 -3.24 -10.55
CA GLU A 33 4.02 -4.07 -11.67
C GLU A 33 4.38 -3.21 -12.89
N GLU A 34 3.59 -2.17 -13.18
CA GLU A 34 3.84 -1.18 -14.24
C GLU A 34 5.08 -0.32 -13.94
N ASP A 35 5.21 0.19 -12.71
CA ASP A 35 6.32 1.06 -12.28
C ASP A 35 7.67 0.34 -12.27
N PHE A 36 7.69 -0.91 -11.79
CA PHE A 36 8.91 -1.73 -11.74
C PHE A 36 9.16 -2.52 -13.03
N GLY A 37 8.15 -2.65 -13.89
CA GLY A 37 8.20 -3.50 -15.09
C GLY A 37 8.42 -4.98 -14.76
N VAL A 38 7.90 -5.46 -13.63
CA VAL A 38 8.04 -6.84 -13.16
C VAL A 38 6.68 -7.43 -12.78
N ASP A 39 6.56 -8.76 -12.88
CA ASP A 39 5.41 -9.48 -12.35
C ASP A 39 5.58 -9.68 -10.83
N LEU A 40 4.58 -9.26 -10.05
CA LEU A 40 4.53 -9.43 -8.61
C LEU A 40 3.58 -10.58 -8.20
N SER A 41 3.16 -11.43 -9.14
CA SER A 41 2.31 -12.59 -8.87
C SER A 41 2.87 -13.51 -7.79
N ASP A 42 4.19 -13.74 -7.77
CA ASP A 42 4.86 -14.54 -6.73
C ASP A 42 4.88 -13.82 -5.37
N LYS A 43 4.82 -12.50 -5.38
CA LYS A 43 4.78 -11.64 -4.18
C LYS A 43 3.37 -11.17 -3.84
N LYS A 44 2.31 -11.77 -4.41
CA LYS A 44 0.93 -11.27 -4.20
C LYS A 44 0.55 -11.22 -2.71
N THR A 45 0.98 -12.23 -1.95
CA THR A 45 0.67 -12.33 -0.52
C THR A 45 1.39 -11.24 0.25
N PHE A 46 2.69 -11.07 -0.04
CA PHE A 46 3.49 -10.00 0.54
C PHE A 46 2.91 -8.61 0.25
N VAL A 47 2.62 -8.31 -1.01
CA VAL A 47 2.01 -7.03 -1.43
C VAL A 47 0.70 -6.81 -0.69
N ARG A 48 -0.17 -7.83 -0.60
CA ARG A 48 -1.43 -7.73 0.12
C ARG A 48 -1.25 -7.40 1.60
N GLU A 49 -0.35 -8.12 2.29
CA GLU A 49 -0.09 -7.89 3.72
C GLU A 49 0.46 -6.48 3.96
N GLN A 50 1.37 -6.00 3.11
CA GLN A 50 1.90 -4.64 3.22
C GLN A 50 0.83 -3.58 2.94
N VAL A 51 -0.06 -3.81 1.97
CA VAL A 51 -1.20 -2.92 1.69
C VAL A 51 -2.13 -2.84 2.89
N ASP A 52 -2.54 -3.98 3.46
CA ASP A 52 -3.44 -4.02 4.60
C ASP A 52 -2.81 -3.32 5.82
N LEU A 53 -1.51 -3.53 6.07
CA LEU A 53 -0.78 -2.89 7.16
C LEU A 53 -0.66 -1.37 6.96
N LEU A 54 -0.34 -0.92 5.75
CA LEU A 54 -0.23 0.50 5.44
C LEU A 54 -1.60 1.19 5.48
N LEU A 55 -2.66 0.57 4.92
CA LEU A 55 -4.02 1.10 5.02
C LEU A 55 -4.45 1.27 6.48
N SER A 56 -4.12 0.31 7.36
CA SER A 56 -4.36 0.45 8.79
C SER A 56 -3.57 1.61 9.40
N GLU A 57 -2.28 1.76 9.06
CA GLU A 57 -1.44 2.88 9.53
C GLU A 57 -1.99 4.25 9.08
N PHE A 58 -2.45 4.35 7.83
CA PHE A 58 -3.02 5.58 7.29
C PHE A 58 -4.42 5.88 7.84
N ALA A 59 -5.24 4.86 8.12
CA ALA A 59 -6.55 5.02 8.75
C ALA A 59 -6.41 5.49 10.21
N ASP A 60 -5.52 4.87 10.99
CA ASP A 60 -5.24 5.24 12.37
C ASP A 60 -4.72 6.68 12.48
N LYS A 61 -3.95 7.13 11.48
CA LYS A 61 -3.45 8.50 11.38
C LYS A 61 -4.50 9.52 10.91
N ALA A 62 -5.62 9.07 10.32
CA ALA A 62 -6.69 9.93 9.83
C ALA A 62 -7.79 10.18 10.88
N GLU A 63 -7.80 9.42 11.98
CA GLU A 63 -8.66 9.69 13.13
C GLU A 63 -7.92 10.66 14.08
N PRO A 64 -8.37 11.92 14.25
CA PRO A 64 -8.00 12.67 15.43
C PRO A 64 -8.61 11.93 16.62
N GLU A 65 -7.82 11.78 17.68
CA GLU A 65 -8.27 11.28 18.97
C GLU A 65 -9.56 12.01 19.41
N ASP A 66 -10.72 11.37 19.23
CA ASP A 66 -11.95 11.71 19.93
C ASP A 66 -12.40 10.48 20.74
N ALA A 67 -11.88 10.39 21.95
CA ALA A 67 -12.50 9.69 23.06
C ALA A 67 -11.94 10.24 24.38
N PRO A 68 -12.70 10.22 25.49
CA PRO A 68 -14.00 10.83 25.74
C PRO A 68 -13.89 11.89 26.86
N ALA A 69 -14.91 12.75 27.03
CA ALA A 69 -15.09 13.57 28.23
C ALA A 69 -16.28 13.07 29.06
#